data_AF-A3D4G3-F1
#
_entry.id   AF-A3D4G3-F1
#
_cell.length_a   1.000
_cell.length_b   1.000
_cell.length_c   1.000
_cell.angle_alpha   90.00
_cell.angle_beta   90.00
_cell.angle_gamma   90.00
#
_symmetry.space_group_name_H-M   'P 1'
#
loop_
_entity.id
_entity.type
_entity.pdbx_description
1 polymer ?
#
loop_
_entity_poly.entity_id
_entity_poly.type
_entity_poly.pdbx_seq_one_letter_code
_entity_poly.pdbx_strand_id
1 'polypeptide(L)'
;MDTKSIINNELTLALSTFFEQYSQEQQLRLRSTLIAELQRLRLELEKCESNDCFKALTHQFVGIARYLQLKNTVPMANSCDQEQLKHQLSDLLNAVMDYVNER
;
A
#
# COMPACT_ATOMS: atom_id res chain seq x y z
N MET A 1 -15.74 18.57 -0.30
CA MET A 1 -15.30 17.19 -0.56
C MET A 1 -13.91 17.06 0.02
N ASP A 2 -13.72 16.09 0.93
CA ASP A 2 -12.48 15.91 1.69
C ASP A 2 -11.47 15.12 0.85
N THR A 3 -10.26 15.65 0.64
CA THR A 3 -9.23 15.07 -0.25
C THR A 3 -8.88 13.63 0.15
N LYS A 4 -8.99 13.33 1.45
CA LYS A 4 -8.76 11.99 2.02
C LYS A 4 -9.79 10.96 1.54
N SER A 5 -11.04 11.38 1.34
CA SER A 5 -12.10 10.49 0.85
C SER A 5 -11.95 10.15 -0.64
N ILE A 6 -11.34 11.04 -1.43
CA ILE A 6 -11.08 10.81 -2.86
C ILE A 6 -9.96 9.78 -3.04
N ILE A 7 -8.86 9.94 -2.30
CA ILE A 7 -7.71 9.01 -2.33
C ILE A 7 -8.13 7.59 -1.92
N ASN A 8 -8.93 7.48 -0.85
CA ASN A 8 -9.43 6.18 -0.39
C ASN A 8 -10.32 5.47 -1.44
N ASN A 9 -11.14 6.22 -2.17
CA ASN A 9 -11.99 5.66 -3.22
C ASN A 9 -11.18 5.17 -4.43
N GLU A 10 -10.19 5.95 -4.88
CA GLU A 10 -9.32 5.56 -6.00
C GLU A 10 -8.46 4.34 -5.65
N LEU A 11 -7.97 4.28 -4.41
CA LEU A 11 -7.17 3.16 -3.89
C LEU A 11 -8.00 1.87 -3.83
N THR A 12 -9.23 1.97 -3.32
CA THR A 12 -10.18 0.85 -3.26
C THR A 12 -10.51 0.32 -4.65
N LEU A 13 -10.78 1.22 -5.61
CA LEU A 13 -11.05 0.85 -6.99
C LEU A 13 -9.87 0.12 -7.64
N ALA A 14 -8.65 0.65 -7.47
CA ALA A 14 -7.46 0.07 -8.06
C ALA A 14 -7.14 -1.32 -7.46
N LEU A 15 -7.30 -1.49 -6.14
CA LEU A 15 -7.17 -2.80 -5.49
C LEU A 15 -8.21 -3.78 -6.00
N SER A 16 -9.46 -3.35 -6.18
CA SER A 16 -10.51 -4.20 -6.77
C SER A 16 -10.13 -4.68 -8.17
N THR A 17 -9.74 -3.76 -9.06
CA THR A 17 -9.29 -4.10 -10.42
C THR A 17 -8.08 -5.04 -10.43
N PHE A 18 -7.17 -4.89 -9.47
CA PHE A 18 -6.01 -5.76 -9.32
C PHE A 18 -6.41 -7.17 -8.86
N PHE A 19 -7.21 -7.29 -7.80
CA PHE A 19 -7.61 -8.58 -7.24
C PHE A 19 -8.57 -9.37 -8.14
N GLU A 20 -9.44 -8.69 -8.89
CA GLU A 20 -10.38 -9.32 -9.83
C GLU A 20 -9.69 -10.15 -10.94
N GLN A 21 -8.38 -9.99 -11.13
CA GLN A 21 -7.57 -10.79 -12.07
C GLN A 21 -7.29 -12.22 -11.57
N TYR A 22 -7.57 -12.50 -10.30
CA TYR A 22 -7.24 -13.75 -9.63
C TYR A 22 -8.49 -14.50 -9.17
N SER A 23 -8.38 -15.82 -9.00
CA SER A 23 -9.44 -16.61 -8.37
C SER A 23 -9.65 -16.22 -6.90
N GLN A 24 -10.82 -16.50 -6.32
CA GLN A 24 -11.12 -16.19 -4.92
C GLN A 24 -10.05 -16.72 -3.94
N GLU A 25 -9.58 -17.96 -4.13
CA GLU A 25 -8.53 -18.55 -3.31
C GLU A 25 -7.17 -17.84 -3.47
N GLN A 26 -6.87 -17.38 -4.68
CA GLN A 26 -5.66 -16.60 -4.96
C GLN A 26 -5.76 -15.19 -4.36
N GLN A 27 -6.93 -14.54 -4.45
CA GLN A 27 -7.19 -13.24 -3.84
C GLN A 27 -6.97 -13.29 -2.33
N LEU A 28 -7.53 -14.31 -1.64
CA LEU A 28 -7.32 -14.49 -0.20
C LEU A 28 -5.84 -14.65 0.15
N ARG A 29 -5.11 -15.51 -0.55
CA ARG A 29 -3.68 -15.72 -0.31
C ARG A 29 -2.84 -14.47 -0.57
N LEU A 30 -3.13 -13.78 -1.67
CA LEU A 30 -2.40 -12.57 -2.07
C LEU A 30 -2.67 -11.43 -1.09
N ARG A 31 -3.93 -11.25 -0.68
CA ARG A 31 -4.33 -10.28 0.34
C ARG A 31 -3.63 -10.55 1.67
N SER A 32 -3.67 -11.79 2.18
CA SER A 32 -2.97 -12.14 3.43
C SER A 32 -1.47 -11.88 3.36
N THR A 33 -0.84 -12.22 2.23
CA THR A 33 0.59 -11.96 2.01
C THR A 33 0.89 -10.47 1.98
N LEU A 34 0.06 -9.69 1.28
CA LEU A 34 0.22 -8.26 1.16
C LEU A 34 0.03 -7.55 2.51
N ILE A 35 -0.97 -7.95 3.31
CA ILE A 35 -1.16 -7.42 4.68
C ILE A 35 0.09 -7.66 5.53
N ALA A 36 0.61 -8.89 5.53
CA ALA A 36 1.79 -9.24 6.30
C ALA A 36 3.02 -8.40 5.88
N GLU A 37 3.22 -8.23 4.58
CA GLU A 37 4.33 -7.46 4.04
C GLU A 37 4.23 -5.96 4.34
N LEU A 38 3.04 -5.37 4.22
CA LEU A 38 2.81 -3.97 4.57
C LEU A 38 2.96 -3.72 6.09
N GLN A 39 2.52 -4.66 6.93
CA GLN A 39 2.76 -4.61 8.37
C GLN A 39 4.26 -4.70 8.71
N ARG A 40 5.01 -5.59 8.04
CA ARG A 40 6.45 -5.72 8.18
C ARG A 40 7.16 -4.40 7.84
N LEU A 41 6.84 -3.84 6.67
CA LEU A 41 7.39 -2.55 6.24
C LEU A 41 7.11 -1.43 7.24
N ARG A 42 5.91 -1.40 7.83
CA ARG A 42 5.54 -0.35 8.80
C ARG A 42 6.39 -0.44 10.06
N LEU A 43 6.56 -1.66 10.58
CA LEU A 43 7.40 -1.91 11.74
C LEU A 43 8.87 -1.59 11.48
N GLU A 44 9.37 -1.91 10.28
CA GLU A 44 10.75 -1.56 9.89
C GLU A 44 10.92 -0.04 9.75
N LEU A 45 9.92 0.65 9.21
CA LEU A 45 9.93 2.12 9.08
C LEU A 45 9.91 2.83 10.44
N GLU A 46 9.26 2.25 11.46
CA GLU A 46 9.28 2.74 12.84
C GLU A 46 10.65 2.60 13.50
N LYS A 47 11.40 1.54 13.16
CA LYS A 47 12.74 1.24 13.69
C LYS A 47 13.87 1.83 12.83
N CYS A 48 13.52 2.55 11.78
CA CYS A 48 14.48 3.02 10.80
C CYS A 48 15.22 4.25 11.31
N GLU A 49 16.52 4.11 11.60
CA GLU A 49 17.36 5.16 12.19
C GLU A 49 18.31 5.82 11.16
N SER A 50 18.38 5.30 9.93
CA SER A 50 19.30 5.78 8.90
C SER A 50 18.61 6.12 7.58
N ASN A 51 19.19 7.09 6.86
CA ASN A 51 18.71 7.49 5.54
C ASN A 51 18.75 6.35 4.52
N ASP A 52 19.73 5.44 4.62
CA ASP A 52 19.84 4.31 3.69
C ASP A 52 18.77 3.27 3.97
N CYS A 53 18.45 3.01 5.24
CA CYS A 53 17.28 2.23 5.63
C CYS A 53 16.00 2.86 5.06
N PHE A 54 15.83 4.18 5.22
CA PHE A 54 14.63 4.87 4.74
C PHE A 54 14.48 4.78 3.22
N LYS A 55 15.57 4.97 2.47
CA LYS A 55 15.59 4.80 1.01
C LYS A 55 15.24 3.37 0.60
N ALA A 56 15.77 2.36 1.29
CA ALA A 56 15.46 0.96 1.00
C ALA A 56 13.97 0.65 1.23
N LEU A 57 13.40 1.11 2.34
CA LEU A 57 11.98 0.92 2.64
C LEU A 57 11.06 1.67 1.67
N THR A 58 11.43 2.91 1.32
CA THR A 58 10.74 3.68 0.28
C THR A 58 10.75 2.93 -1.04
N HIS A 59 11.88 2.35 -1.44
CA HIS A 59 11.99 1.57 -2.67
C HIS A 59 11.12 0.30 -2.63
N GLN A 60 11.08 -0.42 -1.50
CA GLN A 60 10.20 -1.57 -1.31
C GLN A 60 8.72 -1.18 -1.43
N PHE A 61 8.31 -0.11 -0.76
CA PHE A 61 6.94 0.41 -0.84
C PHE A 61 6.56 0.82 -2.28
N VAL A 62 7.45 1.52 -2.99
CA VAL A 62 7.28 1.86 -4.41
C VAL A 62 7.13 0.60 -5.27
N GLY A 63 7.91 -0.45 -4.98
CA GLY A 63 7.80 -1.74 -5.65
C GLY A 63 6.42 -2.37 -5.49
N ILE A 64 5.89 -2.40 -4.27
CA ILE A 64 4.55 -2.91 -3.97
C ILE A 64 3.49 -2.08 -4.69
N ALA A 65 3.54 -0.75 -4.57
CA ALA A 65 2.56 0.11 -5.23
C ALA A 65 2.58 -0.05 -6.76
N ARG A 66 3.75 -0.26 -7.38
CA ARG A 66 3.86 -0.57 -8.81
C ARG A 66 3.27 -1.93 -9.16
N TYR A 67 3.52 -2.95 -8.33
CA TYR A 67 2.94 -4.28 -8.51
C TYR A 67 1.40 -4.23 -8.47
N LEU A 68 0.85 -3.44 -7.55
CA LEU A 68 -0.58 -3.17 -7.42
C LEU A 68 -1.14 -2.15 -8.43
N GLN A 69 -0.30 -1.67 -9.36
CA GLN A 69 -0.68 -0.67 -10.38
C GLN A 69 -1.18 0.69 -9.83
N LEU A 70 -0.80 1.07 -8.61
CA LEU A 70 -1.23 2.27 -7.89
C LEU A 70 -0.47 3.55 -8.29
N LYS A 71 0.09 3.60 -9.49
CA LYS A 71 1.04 4.66 -9.90
C LYS A 71 0.45 6.08 -9.86
N ASN A 72 -0.87 6.19 -9.99
CA ASN A 72 -1.59 7.47 -9.99
C ASN A 72 -2.22 7.79 -8.62
N THR A 73 -2.24 6.82 -7.71
CA THR A 73 -3.03 6.87 -6.47
C THR A 73 -2.17 7.17 -5.25
N VAL A 74 -0.90 6.75 -5.27
CA VAL A 74 0.06 7.05 -4.21
C VAL A 74 1.05 8.09 -4.73
N PRO A 75 1.13 9.29 -4.11
CA PRO A 75 2.10 10.31 -4.52
C PRO A 75 3.53 9.82 -4.26
N MET A 76 4.15 9.22 -5.27
CA MET A 76 5.52 8.70 -5.25
C MET A 76 6.51 9.82 -5.58
N ALA A 77 6.53 10.87 -4.75
CA ALA A 77 7.49 11.96 -4.93
C ALA A 77 8.89 11.52 -4.47
N ASN A 78 9.92 11.94 -5.20
CA ASN A 78 11.34 11.74 -4.84
C ASN A 78 11.75 12.40 -3.50
N SER A 79 10.83 13.11 -2.84
CA SER A 79 11.01 13.86 -1.60
C SER A 79 10.00 13.48 -0.50
N CYS A 80 9.50 12.24 -0.51
CA CYS A 80 8.64 11.74 0.56
C CYS A 80 9.43 11.71 1.87
N ASP A 81 8.94 12.39 2.90
CA ASP A 81 9.50 12.27 4.25
C ASP A 81 8.96 11.01 4.97
N GLN A 82 9.54 10.69 6.13
CA GLN A 82 9.21 9.48 6.86
C GLN A 82 7.75 9.46 7.35
N GLU A 83 7.16 10.60 7.70
CA GLU A 83 5.76 10.67 8.15
C GLU A 83 4.80 10.46 6.99
N GLN A 84 5.08 11.08 5.84
CA GLN A 84 4.29 10.89 4.63
C GLN A 84 4.33 9.43 4.17
N LEU A 85 5.48 8.77 4.21
CA LEU A 85 5.57 7.35 3.88
C LEU A 85 4.77 6.49 4.87
N LYS A 86 4.83 6.79 6.18
CA LYS A 86 4.02 6.10 7.20
C LYS A 86 2.52 6.24 6.93
N HIS A 87 2.07 7.43 6.53
CA HIS A 87 0.68 7.68 6.17
C HIS A 87 0.26 6.89 4.94
N GLN A 88 1.01 6.99 3.84
CA GLN A 88 0.73 6.25 2.60
C GLN A 88 0.69 4.73 2.83
N LEU A 89 1.63 4.23 3.63
CA LEU A 89 1.69 2.81 3.99
C LEU A 89 0.48 2.39 4.82
N SER A 90 0.05 3.25 5.76
CA SER A 90 -1.13 2.97 6.59
C SER A 90 -2.43 3.01 5.78
N ASP A 91 -2.57 3.96 4.85
CA ASP A 91 -3.73 4.05 3.97
C ASP A 91 -3.82 2.81 3.06
N LEU A 92 -2.70 2.38 2.46
CA LEU A 92 -2.64 1.16 1.66
C LEU A 92 -2.95 -0.09 2.50
N LEU A 93 -2.36 -0.22 3.69
CA LEU A 93 -2.62 -1.34 4.59
C LEU A 93 -4.10 -1.41 4.96
N ASN A 94 -4.71 -0.29 5.34
CA ASN A 94 -6.14 -0.24 5.67
C ASN A 94 -6.99 -0.62 4.47
N ALA A 95 -6.72 -0.09 3.28
CA ALA A 95 -7.49 -0.44 2.09
C ALA A 95 -7.40 -1.93 1.72
N VAL A 96 -6.24 -2.58 1.91
CA VAL A 96 -6.09 -4.03 1.70
C VAL A 96 -6.79 -4.83 2.80
N MET A 97 -6.78 -4.36 4.05
CA MET A 97 -7.52 -4.98 5.14
C MET A 97 -9.04 -4.83 4.97
N ASP A 98 -9.51 -3.70 4.45
CA ASP A 98 -10.91 -3.41 4.23
C ASP A 98 -11.43 -3.99 2.90
N TYR A 99 -10.54 -4.45 2.02
CA TYR A 99 -10.94 -5.18 0.83
C TYR A 99 -11.62 -6.50 1.23
N VAL A 100 -12.95 -6.47 1.23
CA VAL A 100 -13.80 -7.66 1.41
C VAL A 100 -14.05 -8.26 0.05
N ASN A 101 -13.82 -9.57 -0.08
CA ASN A 101 -14.26 -10.35 -1.23
C ASN A 101 -15.80 -10.48 -1.20
N GLU A 102 -16.53 -9.38 -1.35
CA GLU A 102 -17.99 -9.42 -1.51
C GLU A 102 -18.31 -9.81 -2.96
N ARG A 103 -18.20 -11.11 -3.28
CA ARG A 103 -18.91 -11.73 -4.40
C ARG A 103 -19.30 -13.16 -4.06
#